data_AF-A0A9X3YF08-F1
#
_entry.id   AF-A0A9X3YF08-F1
#
_cell.length_a   1.000
_cell.length_b   1.000
_cell.length_c   1.000
_cell.angle_alpha   90.00
_cell.angle_beta   90.00
_cell.angle_gamma   90.00
#
_symmetry.space_group_name_H-M   'P 1'
#
loop_
_entity.id
_entity.type
_entity.pdbx_description
1 polymer ?
#
loop_
_entity_poly.entity_id
_entity_poly.type
_entity_poly.pdbx_seq_one_letter_code
_entity_poly.pdbx_strand_id
1 'polypeptide(L)'
;MKEALTRIATVADAPASTQAAQALWRMPLDAPVIVHDRAPGSSWRRDTATGAALPVVLRTDQPPANTCITIDGAPAVLLLLPLPGDRDGLATLFWHEQWHCVQAALGLPATEGDTAHLDGEAGRTALRLEMRALAQALSTR
;
A
#
# COMPACT_ATOMS: atom_id res chain seq x y z
N MET A 1 1.13 -12.82 -10.75
CA MET A 1 1.83 -13.17 -9.49
C MET A 1 3.36 -13.12 -9.59
N LYS A 2 4.06 -14.09 -10.20
CA LYS A 2 5.54 -14.15 -10.19
C LYS A 2 6.18 -12.86 -10.71
N GLU A 3 5.69 -12.36 -11.85
CA GLU A 3 6.13 -11.09 -12.43
C GLU A 3 5.97 -9.91 -11.46
N ALA A 4 4.83 -9.81 -10.76
CA ALA A 4 4.59 -8.76 -9.78
C ALA A 4 5.60 -8.82 -8.63
N LEU A 5 5.87 -10.01 -8.08
CA LEU A 5 6.87 -10.20 -7.03
C LEU A 5 8.28 -9.82 -7.50
N THR A 6 8.63 -10.15 -8.75
CA THR A 6 9.91 -9.73 -9.35
C THR A 6 9.99 -8.21 -9.50
N ARG A 7 8.93 -7.57 -10.01
CA ARG A 7 8.86 -6.10 -10.17
C ARG A 7 8.95 -5.35 -8.84
N ILE A 8 8.37 -5.91 -7.78
CA ILE A 8 8.52 -5.35 -6.42
C ILE A 8 9.97 -5.50 -5.94
N ALA A 9 10.59 -6.68 -6.13
CA ALA A 9 11.97 -6.91 -5.73
C ALA A 9 12.94 -5.93 -6.41
N THR A 10 12.74 -5.55 -7.67
CA THR A 10 13.60 -4.55 -8.33
C THR A 10 13.52 -3.15 -7.71
N VAL A 11 12.43 -2.82 -7.01
CA VAL A 11 12.29 -1.59 -6.23
C VAL A 11 12.88 -1.76 -4.83
N ALA A 12 12.51 -2.84 -4.14
CA ALA A 12 12.92 -3.11 -2.76
C ALA A 12 14.44 -3.30 -2.63
N ASP A 13 15.06 -3.96 -3.61
CA ASP A 13 16.49 -4.28 -3.61
C ASP A 13 17.34 -3.14 -4.22
N ALA A 14 16.74 -2.01 -4.62
CA ALA A 14 17.46 -0.89 -5.22
C ALA A 14 18.17 -0.03 -4.14
N PRO A 15 19.52 -0.08 -4.04
CA PRO A 15 20.22 0.49 -2.88
C PRO A 15 20.00 2.00 -2.69
N ALA A 16 19.97 2.76 -3.78
CA ALA A 16 19.75 4.20 -3.74
C ALA A 16 18.39 4.58 -3.14
N SER A 17 17.35 3.80 -3.46
CA SER A 17 15.99 4.06 -2.97
C SER A 17 15.88 3.74 -1.48
N THR A 18 16.45 2.60 -1.07
CA THR A 18 16.48 2.16 0.33
C THR A 18 17.28 3.14 1.20
N GLN A 19 18.44 3.60 0.71
CA GLN A 19 19.25 4.59 1.42
C GLN A 19 18.52 5.93 1.56
N ALA A 20 17.83 6.39 0.51
CA ALA A 20 17.06 7.63 0.57
C ALA A 20 15.91 7.55 1.59
N ALA A 21 15.16 6.44 1.58
CA ALA A 21 14.08 6.20 2.53
C ALA A 21 14.59 6.16 3.98
N GLN A 22 15.69 5.45 4.23
CA GLN A 22 16.30 5.37 5.56
C GLN A 22 16.88 6.70 6.03
N ALA A 23 17.49 7.48 5.13
CA ALA A 23 18.00 8.81 5.47
C ALA A 23 16.89 9.79 5.86
N LEU A 24 15.72 9.72 5.21
CA LEU A 24 14.57 10.57 5.48
C LEU A 24 13.94 10.25 6.85
N TRP A 25 13.67 8.98 7.12
CA TRP A 25 12.92 8.56 8.32
C TRP A 25 13.80 8.15 9.50
N ARG A 26 15.11 8.00 9.28
CA ARG A 26 16.10 7.52 10.27
C ARG A 26 15.78 6.15 10.87
N MET A 27 15.09 5.32 10.10
CA MET A 27 14.74 3.94 10.44
C MET A 27 14.63 3.10 9.16
N PRO A 28 14.81 1.77 9.26
CA PRO A 28 14.63 0.89 8.11
C PRO A 28 13.16 0.85 7.68
N LEU A 29 12.93 0.89 6.37
CA LEU A 29 11.63 0.66 5.73
C LEU A 29 11.74 -0.65 4.94
N ASP A 30 11.72 -1.78 5.64
CA ASP A 30 12.08 -3.11 5.12
C ASP A 30 11.07 -4.22 5.49
N ALA A 31 9.82 -3.84 5.80
CA ALA A 31 8.78 -4.80 6.12
C ALA A 31 8.58 -5.82 4.97
N PRO A 32 8.29 -7.10 5.28
CA PRO A 32 7.99 -8.11 4.28
C PRO A 32 6.80 -7.71 3.40
N VAL A 33 6.85 -8.03 2.11
CA VAL A 33 5.79 -7.67 1.16
C VAL A 33 4.96 -8.88 0.76
N ILE A 34 3.65 -8.68 0.78
CA ILE A 34 2.63 -9.61 0.32
C ILE A 34 1.88 -8.97 -0.83
N VAL A 35 1.64 -9.76 -1.87
CA VAL A 35 0.83 -9.37 -3.01
C VAL A 35 -0.48 -10.14 -2.96
N HIS A 36 -1.60 -9.44 -3.10
CA HIS A 36 -2.93 -10.02 -3.15
C HIS A 36 -3.62 -9.75 -4.49
N ASP A 37 -4.22 -10.79 -5.06
CA ASP A 37 -5.09 -10.69 -6.22
C ASP A 37 -6.54 -10.80 -5.78
N ARG A 38 -7.32 -9.72 -5.98
CA ARG A 38 -8.72 -9.65 -5.57
C ARG A 38 -9.61 -10.57 -6.40
N ALA A 39 -9.27 -10.87 -7.65
CA ALA A 39 -10.11 -11.69 -8.52
C ALA A 39 -10.18 -13.16 -8.06
N PRO A 40 -9.06 -13.87 -7.86
CA PRO A 40 -9.06 -15.20 -7.26
C PRO A 40 -9.00 -15.16 -5.72
N GLY A 41 -8.92 -13.98 -5.09
CA GLY A 41 -8.87 -13.82 -3.62
C GLY A 41 -7.62 -14.41 -2.97
N SER A 42 -6.52 -14.53 -3.70
CA SER A 42 -5.32 -15.26 -3.27
C SER A 42 -4.14 -14.32 -3.00
N SER A 43 -3.30 -14.67 -2.04
CA SER A 43 -2.14 -13.85 -1.64
C SER A 43 -0.84 -14.64 -1.61
N TRP A 44 0.27 -13.96 -1.89
CA TRP A 44 1.59 -14.56 -1.93
C TRP A 44 2.68 -13.60 -1.46
N ARG A 45 3.75 -14.16 -0.90
CA ARG A 45 5.02 -13.45 -0.65
C ARG A 45 6.15 -14.10 -1.45
N ARG A 46 7.24 -13.37 -1.64
CA ARG A 46 8.47 -13.93 -2.22
C ARG A 46 9.32 -14.54 -1.10
N ASP A 47 9.75 -15.78 -1.30
CA ASP A 47 10.78 -16.42 -0.47
C ASP A 47 12.13 -15.75 -0.72
N THR A 48 12.82 -15.32 0.32
CA THR A 48 14.08 -14.56 0.19
C THR A 48 15.26 -15.43 -0.23
N ALA A 49 15.25 -16.73 0.08
CA ALA A 49 16.35 -17.64 -0.25
C ALA A 49 16.26 -18.17 -1.68
N THR A 50 15.05 -18.49 -2.14
CA THR A 50 14.78 -19.18 -3.41
C THR A 50 14.13 -18.28 -4.45
N GLY A 51 13.55 -17.15 -4.04
CA GLY A 51 12.75 -16.29 -4.90
C GLY A 51 11.38 -16.88 -5.28
N ALA A 52 11.02 -18.05 -4.74
CA ALA A 52 9.75 -18.71 -5.02
C ALA A 52 8.57 -17.91 -4.45
N ALA A 53 7.39 -18.06 -5.04
CA ALA A 53 6.17 -17.49 -4.48
C ALA A 53 5.58 -18.46 -3.45
N LEU A 54 5.41 -17.99 -2.21
CA LEU A 54 4.80 -18.74 -1.11
C LEU A 54 3.39 -18.20 -0.85
N PRO A 55 2.37 -19.06 -0.73
CA PRO A 55 1.02 -18.61 -0.41
C PRO A 55 0.96 -18.00 1.00
N VAL A 56 0.11 -17.01 1.16
CA VAL A 56 -0.17 -16.35 2.44
C VAL A 56 -1.69 -16.30 2.65
N VAL A 57 -2.15 -16.67 3.83
CA VAL A 57 -3.56 -16.56 4.20
C VAL A 57 -3.76 -15.22 4.90
N LEU A 58 -4.62 -14.38 4.33
CA LEU A 58 -5.03 -13.14 4.99
C LEU A 58 -6.12 -13.42 6.01
N ARG A 59 -6.23 -12.57 7.02
CA ARG A 59 -7.33 -12.63 7.98
C ARG A 59 -8.65 -12.33 7.28
N THR A 60 -9.72 -12.98 7.71
CA THR A 60 -11.06 -12.83 7.11
C THR A 60 -11.80 -11.58 7.60
N ASP A 61 -11.38 -11.00 8.72
CA ASP A 61 -11.98 -9.81 9.34
C ASP A 61 -11.30 -8.50 8.93
N GLN A 62 -10.29 -8.56 8.07
CA GLN A 62 -9.61 -7.39 7.52
C GLN A 62 -9.71 -7.39 5.99
N PRO A 63 -10.54 -6.51 5.39
CA PRO A 63 -10.62 -6.38 3.93
C PRO A 63 -9.25 -6.05 3.31
N PRO A 64 -8.85 -6.70 2.20
CA PRO A 64 -7.58 -6.41 1.54
C PRO A 64 -7.51 -4.97 0.98
N ALA A 65 -6.53 -4.20 1.46
CA ALA A 65 -6.20 -2.85 1.04
C ALA A 65 -4.68 -2.71 0.82
N ASN A 66 -4.25 -1.73 0.02
CA ASN A 66 -2.85 -1.33 0.04
C ASN A 66 -2.60 -0.63 1.39
N THR A 67 -1.87 -1.28 2.29
CA THR A 67 -1.54 -0.78 3.62
C THR A 67 -0.54 -1.71 4.33
N CYS A 68 -0.12 -1.35 5.53
CA CYS A 68 0.54 -2.27 6.43
C CYS A 68 -0.47 -3.11 7.20
N ILE A 69 -0.32 -4.43 7.19
CA ILE A 69 -1.14 -5.40 7.91
C ILE A 69 -0.28 -6.25 8.84
N THR A 70 -0.92 -7.00 9.74
CA THR A 70 -0.22 -7.96 10.60
C THR A 70 -0.38 -9.37 10.07
N ILE A 71 0.74 -10.07 9.90
CA ILE A 71 0.81 -11.48 9.48
C ILE A 71 1.70 -12.21 10.46
N ASP A 72 1.19 -13.30 11.04
CA ASP A 72 1.91 -14.10 12.05
C ASP A 72 2.48 -13.26 13.22
N GLY A 73 1.79 -12.17 13.58
CA GLY A 73 2.21 -11.26 14.65
C GLY A 73 3.26 -10.20 14.26
N ALA A 74 3.67 -10.14 12.99
CA ALA A 74 4.62 -9.15 12.48
C ALA A 74 4.00 -8.24 11.41
N PRO A 75 4.45 -6.98 11.27
CA PRO A 75 3.99 -6.09 10.22
C PRO A 75 4.46 -6.58 8.84
N ALA A 76 3.59 -6.45 7.85
CA ALA A 76 3.87 -6.75 6.44
C ALA A 76 3.11 -5.75 5.55
N VAL A 77 3.75 -5.32 4.47
CA VAL A 77 3.09 -4.52 3.45
C VAL A 77 2.19 -5.42 2.61
N LEU A 78 0.94 -5.02 2.46
CA LEU A 78 0.01 -5.61 1.51
C LEU A 78 -0.08 -4.73 0.26
N LEU A 79 0.19 -5.31 -0.91
CA LEU A 79 -0.01 -4.68 -2.21
C LEU A 79 -1.06 -5.44 -3.02
N LEU A 80 -1.96 -4.71 -3.64
CA LEU A 80 -3.06 -5.25 -4.41
C LEU A 80 -2.78 -5.21 -5.90
N LEU A 81 -3.17 -6.27 -6.60
CA LEU A 81 -3.13 -6.32 -8.06
C LEU A 81 -4.35 -5.61 -8.69
N PRO A 82 -4.19 -5.00 -9.88
CA PRO A 82 -2.94 -4.82 -10.62
C PRO A 82 -2.04 -3.74 -10.00
N LEU A 83 -0.72 -3.95 -10.04
CA LEU A 83 0.26 -2.94 -9.65
C LEU A 83 0.32 -1.82 -10.71
N PRO A 84 0.77 -0.60 -10.35
CA PRO A 84 1.13 0.43 -11.32
C PRO A 84 2.01 -0.12 -12.45
N GLY A 85 1.81 0.35 -13.68
CA GLY A 85 2.52 -0.19 -14.85
C GLY A 85 3.97 0.26 -14.96
N ASP A 86 4.24 1.51 -14.60
CA ASP A 86 5.57 2.11 -14.62
C ASP A 86 6.34 1.89 -13.31
N ARG A 87 7.65 2.09 -13.36
CA ARG A 87 8.55 1.84 -12.23
C ARG A 87 8.39 2.88 -11.13
N ASP A 88 8.16 4.13 -11.48
CA ASP A 88 8.10 5.23 -10.51
C ASP A 88 6.80 5.17 -9.71
N GLY A 89 5.66 4.93 -10.37
CA GLY A 89 4.38 4.66 -9.72
C GLY A 89 4.43 3.45 -8.80
N LEU A 90 5.10 2.36 -9.22
CA LEU A 90 5.30 1.19 -8.35
C LEU A 90 6.17 1.55 -7.14
N ALA A 91 7.24 2.32 -7.32
CA ALA A 91 8.10 2.75 -6.23
C ALA A 91 7.37 3.67 -5.25
N THR A 92 6.59 4.63 -5.76
CA THR A 92 5.75 5.51 -4.93
C THR A 92 4.79 4.70 -4.07
N LEU A 93 4.04 3.77 -4.68
CA LEU A 93 3.14 2.88 -3.94
C LEU A 93 3.91 2.06 -2.90
N PHE A 94 4.98 1.37 -3.31
CA PHE A 94 5.76 0.51 -2.43
C PHE A 94 6.29 1.25 -1.19
N TRP A 95 6.93 2.40 -1.37
CA TRP A 95 7.50 3.15 -0.25
C TRP A 95 6.44 3.83 0.62
N HIS A 96 5.30 4.23 0.03
CA HIS A 96 4.14 4.70 0.79
C HIS A 96 3.65 3.61 1.75
N GLU A 97 3.45 2.38 1.25
CA GLU A 97 2.98 1.30 2.11
C GLU A 97 4.03 0.85 3.14
N GLN A 98 5.32 0.84 2.79
CA GLN A 98 6.39 0.58 3.76
C GLN A 98 6.38 1.60 4.90
N TRP A 99 6.06 2.86 4.61
CA TRP A 99 5.98 3.90 5.62
C TRP A 99 4.85 3.64 6.62
N HIS A 100 3.70 3.14 6.18
CA HIS A 100 2.61 2.76 7.09
C HIS A 100 3.04 1.73 8.13
N CYS A 101 3.99 0.84 7.81
CA CYS A 101 4.50 -0.15 8.77
C CYS A 101 5.34 0.46 9.90
N VAL A 102 5.92 1.64 9.70
CA VAL A 102 6.78 2.29 10.69
C VAL A 102 6.17 3.54 11.32
N GLN A 103 5.04 4.01 10.77
CA GLN A 103 4.32 5.20 11.19
C GLN A 103 4.04 5.26 12.70
N ALA A 104 3.62 4.14 13.32
CA ALA A 104 3.38 4.09 14.76
C ALA A 104 4.68 4.25 15.59
N ALA A 105 5.79 3.67 15.14
CA ALA A 105 7.09 3.80 15.79
C ALA A 105 7.66 5.23 15.69
N LEU A 106 7.23 5.99 14.68
CA LEU A 106 7.55 7.41 14.53
C LEU A 106 6.70 8.33 15.42
N GLY A 107 5.79 7.78 16.24
CA GLY A 107 4.87 8.58 17.06
C GLY A 107 3.74 9.23 16.26
N LEU A 108 3.46 8.72 15.06
CA LEU A 108 2.42 9.23 14.16
C LEU A 108 1.31 8.18 13.94
N PRO A 109 0.79 7.49 14.97
CA PRO A 109 -0.08 6.33 14.77
C PRO A 109 -1.24 6.66 13.82
N ALA A 110 -1.51 5.73 12.89
CA ALA A 110 -2.64 5.86 11.99
C ALA A 110 -3.91 5.87 12.84
N THR A 111 -4.60 7.01 12.85
CA THR A 111 -6.01 7.04 13.19
C THR A 111 -6.75 6.78 11.90
N GLU A 112 -7.50 5.68 11.83
CA GLU A 112 -8.52 5.57 10.79
C GLU A 112 -9.48 6.73 11.00
N GLY A 113 -9.37 7.74 10.13
CA GLY A 113 -10.38 8.78 10.03
C GLY A 113 -11.65 8.13 9.53
N ASP A 114 -12.69 8.12 10.35
CA ASP A 114 -13.95 7.51 9.95
C ASP A 114 -14.56 8.27 8.75
N THR A 115 -14.45 7.66 7.57
CA THR A 115 -15.14 8.11 6.37
C THR A 115 -16.46 7.41 6.16
N ALA A 116 -17.01 6.70 7.15
CA ALA A 116 -18.32 6.04 7.05
C ALA A 116 -19.45 7.03 6.68
N HIS A 117 -19.28 8.31 7.02
CA HIS A 117 -20.20 9.36 6.55
C HIS A 117 -20.30 9.43 5.01
N LEU A 118 -19.24 9.05 4.28
CA LEU A 118 -19.20 8.93 2.82
C LEU A 118 -19.87 7.65 2.29
N ASP A 119 -20.22 6.66 3.13
CA ASP A 119 -20.99 5.50 2.68
C ASP A 119 -22.48 5.85 2.47
N GLY A 120 -22.96 6.84 3.23
CA GLY A 120 -24.31 7.38 3.12
C GLY A 120 -24.56 8.14 1.82
N GLU A 121 -25.81 8.14 1.34
CA GLU A 121 -26.23 8.89 0.15
C GLU A 121 -25.88 10.39 0.29
N ALA A 122 -26.11 10.97 1.46
CA ALA A 122 -25.83 12.37 1.75
C ALA A 122 -24.34 12.68 1.61
N GLY A 123 -23.46 11.86 2.21
CA GLY A 123 -22.01 12.06 2.11
C GLY A 123 -21.50 11.93 0.67
N ARG A 124 -21.96 10.93 -0.09
CA ARG A 124 -21.62 10.78 -1.51
C ARG A 124 -22.11 11.96 -2.35
N THR A 125 -23.30 12.49 -2.05
CA THR A 125 -23.87 13.64 -2.74
C THR A 125 -23.06 14.90 -2.46
N ALA A 126 -22.73 15.16 -1.19
CA ALA A 126 -21.90 16.29 -0.78
C ALA A 126 -20.52 16.24 -1.46
N LEU A 127 -19.82 15.10 -1.41
CA LEU A 127 -18.53 14.93 -2.09
C LEU A 127 -18.60 15.22 -3.59
N ARG A 128 -19.67 14.78 -4.27
CA ARG A 128 -19.87 15.05 -5.70
C ARG A 128 -20.12 16.54 -5.98
N LEU A 129 -20.84 17.24 -5.11
CA LEU A 129 -21.07 18.69 -5.25
C LEU A 129 -19.76 19.47 -5.06
N GLU A 130 -18.97 19.12 -4.04
CA GLU A 130 -17.65 19.72 -3.80
C GLU A 130 -16.71 19.53 -5.01
N MET A 131 -16.65 18.32 -5.57
CA MET A 131 -15.83 18.05 -6.77
C MET A 131 -16.29 18.83 -7.99
N ARG A 132 -17.62 19.02 -8.18
CA ARG A 132 -18.17 19.85 -9.26
C ARG A 132 -17.85 21.33 -9.06
N ALA A 133 -17.97 21.84 -7.83
CA ALA A 133 -17.62 23.22 -7.50
C ALA A 133 -16.12 23.49 -7.73
N LEU A 134 -15.25 22.55 -7.33
CA LEU A 134 -13.82 22.61 -7.59
C LEU A 134 -13.52 22.62 -9.09
N ALA A 135 -14.12 21.71 -9.86
CA ALA A 135 -13.93 21.66 -11.31
C ALA A 135 -14.36 22.97 -11.99
N GLN A 136 -15.49 23.55 -11.58
CA GLN A 136 -15.94 24.86 -12.06
C GLN A 136 -14.89 25.93 -11.75
N ALA A 137 -14.44 26.04 -10.50
CA ALA A 137 -13.47 27.04 -10.08
C ALA A 137 -12.12 26.93 -10.82
N LEU A 138 -11.68 25.71 -11.14
CA LEU A 138 -10.47 25.48 -11.95
C LEU A 138 -10.67 25.83 -13.42
N SER A 139 -11.88 25.65 -13.97
CA SER A 139 -12.20 25.97 -15.37
C SER A 139 -12.44 27.46 -15.63
N THR A 140 -12.76 28.23 -14.59
CA THR A 140 -13.02 29.69 -14.67
C THR A 140 -11.85 30.52 -14.15
N ARG A 141 -10.64 29.93 -14.09
CA ARG A 141 -9.39 30.63 -13.80
C ARG A 141 -8.71 31.09 -15.08
#